data_AF-A0A517TDG8-F1
#
_entry.id   AF-A0A517TDG8-F1
#
_cell.length_a   1.000
_cell.length_b   1.000
_cell.length_c   1.000
_cell.angle_alpha   90.00
_cell.angle_beta   90.00
_cell.angle_gamma   90.00
#
_symmetry.space_group_name_H-M   'P 1'
#
loop_
_entity.id
_entity.type
_entity.pdbx_description
1 polymer ?
#
loop_
_entity_poly.entity_id
_entity_poly.type
_entity_poly.pdbx_seq_one_letter_code
_entity_poly.pdbx_strand_id
1 'polypeptide(L)'
;MKSSNPPHSSIPAIIAIAMALLVSGCAMIGDLPTTIPSSTGDGLHSVLKPLEPGGDTVGVEVMFVERPADDPLWGSPLWMDVDQIGALSPHRREQLEQDGIRIGISSSRPSPALQKMIGLAEEIGIQEDEKKFSGRRLVLRSGGTTELQTTPIFPEMFAQVSNDEAAEPELFTNARGMLQVQCRSLQAGWAELEFLPQIHHGAEQLRHVATDSGWNMRSSQKVRRLYDDRFELTLNDGEMALITATDDPGDSAGARFFLHDSDQGLMRRLIIVRLAGVHTSN
;
A
#
# COMPACT_ATOMS: atom_id res chain seq x y z
N MET A 1 50.31 -70.29 9.44
CA MET A 1 49.43 -71.48 9.26
C MET A 1 48.03 -71.00 8.94
N LYS A 2 47.49 -71.46 7.79
CA LYS A 2 46.10 -71.44 7.30
C LYS A 2 45.45 -70.04 7.09
N SER A 3 45.19 -69.58 5.86
CA SER A 3 44.13 -70.02 4.90
C SER A 3 42.74 -69.86 5.52
N SER A 4 41.73 -69.17 4.98
CA SER A 4 41.21 -69.16 3.61
C SER A 4 40.17 -68.02 3.40
N ASN A 5 39.89 -67.73 2.12
CA ASN A 5 38.91 -66.78 1.56
C ASN A 5 37.40 -67.20 1.76
N PRO A 6 36.40 -66.41 1.27
CA PRO A 6 35.07 -66.19 1.87
C PRO A 6 33.94 -67.08 1.30
N PRO A 7 32.68 -66.90 1.76
CA PRO A 7 31.53 -67.19 0.90
C PRO A 7 30.43 -66.10 0.83
N HIS A 8 30.04 -65.80 -0.41
CA HIS A 8 28.68 -65.74 -0.99
C HIS A 8 27.56 -64.96 -0.25
N SER A 9 27.14 -63.81 -0.78
CA SER A 9 26.03 -63.64 -1.75
C SER A 9 24.63 -63.73 -1.13
N SER A 10 24.12 -62.57 -0.68
CA SER A 10 22.72 -62.41 -0.26
C SER A 10 22.14 -61.07 -0.74
N ILE A 11 22.33 -60.74 -2.02
CA ILE A 11 21.78 -59.52 -2.63
C ILE A 11 20.42 -59.69 -3.36
N PRO A 12 19.84 -60.89 -3.64
CA PRO A 12 18.57 -60.93 -4.38
C PRO A 12 17.31 -60.82 -3.51
N ALA A 13 17.41 -60.75 -2.17
CA ALA A 13 16.24 -60.84 -1.29
C ALA A 13 15.55 -59.50 -0.97
N ILE A 14 16.24 -58.36 -1.10
CA ILE A 14 15.68 -57.05 -0.69
C ILE A 14 14.88 -56.38 -1.83
N ILE A 15 15.15 -56.74 -3.10
CA ILE A 15 14.46 -56.15 -4.26
C ILE A 15 13.03 -56.71 -4.43
N ALA A 16 12.74 -57.91 -3.92
CA ALA A 16 11.43 -58.54 -4.06
C ALA A 16 10.34 -57.96 -3.13
N ILE A 17 10.72 -57.27 -2.04
CA ILE A 17 9.77 -56.70 -1.07
C ILE A 17 9.38 -55.26 -1.42
N ALA A 18 10.22 -54.52 -2.14
CA ALA A 18 9.89 -53.16 -2.60
C ALA A 18 8.95 -53.14 -3.83
N MET A 19 8.83 -54.25 -4.56
CA MET A 19 8.01 -54.33 -5.78
C MET A 19 6.56 -54.79 -5.54
N ALA A 20 6.21 -55.16 -4.30
CA ALA A 20 4.86 -55.62 -3.93
C ALA A 20 3.94 -54.51 -3.38
N LEU A 21 4.43 -53.26 -3.25
CA LEU A 21 3.66 -52.13 -2.71
C LEU A 21 3.17 -51.13 -3.78
N LEU A 22 3.39 -51.40 -5.07
CA LEU A 22 2.98 -50.52 -6.17
C LEU A 22 1.75 -50.99 -6.97
N VAL A 23 1.06 -52.06 -6.57
CA VAL A 23 -0.04 -52.65 -7.38
C VAL A 23 -1.43 -52.57 -6.71
N SER A 24 -1.55 -51.99 -5.52
CA SER A 24 -2.83 -51.98 -4.79
C SER A 24 -3.32 -50.56 -4.54
N GLY A 25 -3.99 -49.94 -5.52
CA GLY A 25 -4.60 -48.63 -5.28
C GLY A 25 -5.25 -47.87 -6.44
N CYS A 26 -5.78 -48.52 -7.48
CA CYS A 26 -6.62 -47.86 -8.50
C CYS A 26 -7.76 -48.80 -8.93
N ALA A 27 -8.77 -48.97 -8.08
CA ALA A 27 -10.01 -49.64 -8.45
C ALA A 27 -11.13 -49.29 -7.46
N MET A 28 -11.74 -48.11 -7.61
CA MET A 28 -13.10 -47.79 -7.14
C MET A 28 -13.44 -46.34 -7.52
N ILE A 29 -13.76 -46.13 -8.79
CA ILE A 29 -14.81 -45.22 -9.28
C ILE A 29 -15.22 -45.83 -10.62
N GLY A 30 -16.24 -46.68 -10.57
CA GLY A 30 -16.88 -47.26 -11.74
C GLY A 30 -18.04 -46.37 -12.18
N ASP A 31 -17.96 -45.95 -13.44
CA ASP A 31 -19.03 -45.80 -14.44
C ASP A 31 -20.46 -45.45 -14.01
N LEU A 32 -20.94 -44.31 -14.55
CA LEU A 32 -22.09 -44.18 -15.47
C LEU A 32 -22.53 -42.69 -15.55
N PRO A 33 -23.22 -42.24 -16.63
CA PRO A 33 -22.92 -42.34 -18.05
C PRO A 33 -22.72 -40.93 -18.69
N THR A 34 -21.91 -40.88 -19.74
CA THR A 34 -21.83 -39.74 -20.66
C THR A 34 -23.09 -39.73 -21.55
N THR A 35 -24.13 -39.04 -21.09
CA THR A 35 -25.22 -38.59 -21.96
C THR A 35 -25.52 -37.15 -21.59
N ILE A 36 -25.06 -36.21 -22.41
CA ILE A 36 -25.48 -34.80 -22.34
C ILE A 36 -26.87 -34.75 -23.01
N PRO A 37 -27.97 -34.53 -22.29
CA PRO A 37 -29.19 -34.10 -22.93
C PRO A 37 -28.99 -32.67 -23.39
N SER A 38 -29.01 -32.46 -24.70
CA SER A 38 -29.25 -31.15 -25.30
C SER A 38 -30.69 -30.74 -24.98
N SER A 39 -30.95 -30.26 -23.75
CA SER A 39 -32.19 -29.60 -23.40
C SER A 39 -32.05 -28.11 -23.63
N THR A 40 -32.55 -27.70 -24.78
CA THR A 40 -33.08 -26.36 -25.05
C THR A 40 -33.89 -25.84 -23.86
N GLY A 41 -33.54 -24.65 -23.36
CA GLY A 41 -34.33 -23.85 -22.42
C GLY A 41 -34.11 -24.17 -20.95
N ASP A 42 -33.30 -23.37 -20.25
CA ASP A 42 -33.82 -22.30 -19.39
C ASP A 42 -32.64 -21.46 -18.86
N GLY A 43 -32.80 -20.15 -18.79
CA GLY A 43 -31.74 -19.23 -18.43
C GLY A 43 -31.29 -19.43 -16.98
N LEU A 44 -30.10 -19.98 -16.78
CA LEU A 44 -29.35 -19.84 -15.52
C LEU A 44 -28.87 -18.40 -15.40
N HIS A 45 -29.82 -17.51 -15.12
CA HIS A 45 -29.53 -16.26 -14.43
C HIS A 45 -28.82 -16.64 -13.12
N SER A 46 -27.64 -16.07 -12.89
CA SER A 46 -27.02 -16.09 -11.57
C SER A 46 -28.06 -15.62 -10.54
N VAL A 47 -28.60 -16.56 -9.76
CA VAL A 47 -29.57 -16.31 -8.66
C VAL A 47 -28.88 -15.70 -7.43
N LEU A 48 -27.58 -15.44 -7.53
CA LEU A 48 -26.92 -14.51 -6.64
C LEU A 48 -27.04 -13.13 -7.25
N LYS A 49 -27.81 -12.25 -6.59
CA LYS A 49 -27.63 -10.80 -6.76
C LYS A 49 -26.12 -10.54 -6.65
N PRO A 50 -25.48 -9.85 -7.59
CA PRO A 50 -24.17 -9.29 -7.36
C PRO A 50 -24.19 -8.62 -5.98
N LEU A 51 -23.17 -8.85 -5.15
CA LEU A 51 -23.09 -8.16 -3.87
C LEU A 51 -23.20 -6.66 -4.17
N GLU A 52 -24.37 -6.10 -3.91
CA GLU A 52 -24.54 -4.66 -3.88
C GLU A 52 -23.57 -4.21 -2.77
N PRO A 53 -22.59 -3.34 -3.05
CA PRO A 53 -21.68 -2.84 -2.03
C PRO A 53 -22.56 -2.16 -0.98
N GLY A 54 -22.89 -2.89 0.07
CA GLY A 54 -23.88 -2.45 1.05
C GLY A 54 -23.26 -1.34 1.87
N GLY A 55 -23.57 -0.09 1.57
CA GLY A 55 -23.06 1.13 2.22
C GLY A 55 -21.98 1.85 1.40
N ASP A 56 -21.89 3.16 1.60
CA ASP A 56 -20.97 4.03 0.86
C ASP A 56 -19.52 3.54 0.97
N THR A 57 -18.87 3.34 -0.18
CA THR A 57 -17.46 2.92 -0.27
C THR A 57 -16.64 3.88 -1.11
N VAL A 58 -15.37 4.03 -0.71
CA VAL A 58 -14.36 4.81 -1.41
C VAL A 58 -13.20 3.88 -1.74
N GLY A 59 -12.93 3.69 -3.02
CA GLY A 59 -11.75 2.98 -3.51
C GLY A 59 -10.58 3.94 -3.65
N VAL A 60 -9.44 3.62 -3.04
CA VAL A 60 -8.19 4.38 -3.23
C VAL A 60 -7.07 3.46 -3.69
N GLU A 61 -6.21 3.93 -4.58
CA GLU A 61 -4.99 3.24 -4.98
C GLU A 61 -3.79 4.02 -4.45
N VAL A 62 -2.94 3.35 -3.68
CA VAL A 62 -1.76 3.97 -3.06
C VAL A 62 -0.49 3.47 -3.72
N MET A 63 0.39 4.39 -4.08
CA MET A 63 1.72 4.09 -4.58
C MET A 63 2.78 4.82 -3.75
N PHE A 64 3.96 4.22 -3.71
CA PHE A 64 5.16 4.83 -3.16
C PHE A 64 6.20 4.87 -4.27
N VAL A 65 6.75 6.05 -4.53
CA VAL A 65 7.90 6.21 -5.43
C VAL A 65 9.08 6.67 -4.58
N GLU A 66 10.19 5.96 -4.67
CA GLU A 66 11.43 6.32 -3.98
C GLU A 66 12.53 6.56 -4.99
N ARG A 67 13.24 7.68 -4.84
CA ARG A 67 14.36 8.07 -5.69
C ARG A 67 15.40 8.82 -4.85
N PRO A 68 16.66 8.91 -5.30
CA PRO A 68 17.64 9.78 -4.65
C PRO A 68 17.11 11.20 -4.48
N ALA A 69 17.40 11.84 -3.35
CA ALA A 69 16.87 13.16 -3.00
C ALA A 69 17.37 14.28 -3.95
N ASP A 70 18.49 14.05 -4.64
CA ASP A 70 19.08 14.93 -5.64
C ASP A 70 18.57 14.65 -7.07
N ASP A 71 17.62 13.74 -7.26
CA ASP A 71 17.05 13.45 -8.58
C ASP A 71 16.35 14.69 -9.16
N PRO A 72 16.71 15.14 -10.38
CA PRO A 72 16.13 16.34 -11.00
C PRO A 72 14.62 16.25 -11.26
N LEU A 73 14.03 15.05 -11.25
CA LEU A 73 12.58 14.87 -11.38
C LEU A 73 11.80 15.40 -10.17
N TRP A 74 12.42 15.62 -9.01
CA TRP A 74 11.74 16.20 -7.84
C TRP A 74 11.35 17.66 -8.00
N GLY A 75 12.09 18.39 -8.85
CA GLY A 75 11.94 19.83 -9.02
C GLY A 75 10.75 20.23 -9.90
N SER A 76 10.89 21.36 -10.58
CA SER A 76 9.85 21.98 -11.40
C SER A 76 9.13 21.02 -12.39
N PRO A 77 9.79 20.04 -13.05
CA PRO A 77 9.11 19.15 -13.99
C PRO A 77 7.93 18.37 -13.39
N LEU A 78 8.04 17.95 -12.12
CA LEU A 78 6.94 17.25 -11.45
C LEU A 78 5.81 18.21 -11.08
N TRP A 79 6.15 19.39 -10.55
CA TRP A 79 5.20 20.29 -9.90
C TRP A 79 4.51 21.29 -10.83
N MET A 80 4.98 21.44 -12.07
CA MET A 80 4.42 22.40 -13.03
C MET A 80 2.96 22.08 -13.41
N ASP A 81 2.62 20.80 -13.50
CA ASP A 81 1.28 20.31 -13.90
C ASP A 81 0.44 19.83 -12.70
N VAL A 82 0.89 20.11 -11.48
CA VAL A 82 0.24 19.70 -10.23
C VAL A 82 -0.40 20.91 -9.60
N ASP A 83 -1.71 20.83 -9.33
CA ASP A 83 -2.43 21.89 -8.65
C ASP A 83 -2.05 21.92 -7.17
N GLN A 84 -1.29 22.94 -6.80
CA GLN A 84 -0.95 23.27 -5.41
C GLN A 84 -1.88 24.37 -4.86
N ILE A 85 -2.56 25.12 -5.74
CA ILE A 85 -3.34 26.32 -5.37
C ILE A 85 -4.75 25.95 -4.94
N GLY A 86 -5.46 25.16 -5.73
CA GLY A 86 -6.82 24.70 -5.44
C GLY A 86 -6.87 23.61 -4.37
N ALA A 87 -5.76 22.91 -4.16
CA ALA A 87 -5.66 21.80 -3.20
C ALA A 87 -5.80 22.24 -1.73
N LEU A 88 -5.28 23.41 -1.36
CA LEU A 88 -5.19 23.87 0.03
C LEU A 88 -5.42 25.37 0.15
N SER A 89 -5.90 25.82 1.31
CA SER A 89 -5.94 27.26 1.60
C SER A 89 -4.52 27.86 1.65
N PRO A 90 -4.32 29.14 1.32
CA PRO A 90 -2.99 29.75 1.30
C PRO A 90 -2.24 29.60 2.63
N HIS A 91 -2.91 29.86 3.74
CA HIS A 91 -2.32 29.73 5.08
C HIS A 91 -1.93 28.28 5.40
N ARG A 92 -2.77 27.31 5.01
CA ARG A 92 -2.48 25.89 5.24
C ARG A 92 -1.30 25.41 4.42
N ARG A 93 -1.19 25.86 3.17
CA ARG A 93 -0.05 25.54 2.30
C ARG A 93 1.24 26.12 2.88
N GLU A 94 1.24 27.38 3.27
CA GLU A 94 2.41 28.04 3.85
C GLU A 94 2.87 27.31 5.12
N GLN A 95 1.94 26.93 6.00
CA GLN A 95 2.26 26.15 7.20
C GLN A 95 2.89 24.80 6.85
N LEU A 96 2.27 24.03 5.95
CA LEU A 96 2.83 22.73 5.55
C LEU A 96 4.19 22.86 4.86
N GLU A 97 4.41 23.92 4.08
CA GLU A 97 5.72 24.21 3.48
C GLU A 97 6.78 24.56 4.53
N GLN A 98 6.41 25.29 5.59
CA GLN A 98 7.27 25.53 6.76
C GLN A 98 7.59 24.23 7.51
N ASP A 99 6.62 23.33 7.61
CA ASP A 99 6.78 21.98 8.17
C ASP A 99 7.47 21.02 7.16
N GLY A 100 7.88 21.52 5.99
CA GLY A 100 8.62 20.84 4.93
C GLY A 100 7.82 19.77 4.19
N ILE A 101 6.49 19.83 4.23
CA ILE A 101 5.57 18.94 3.52
C ILE A 101 5.05 19.65 2.27
N ARG A 102 5.25 19.02 1.11
CA ARG A 102 4.76 19.52 -0.18
C ARG A 102 3.63 18.65 -0.70
N ILE A 103 2.55 19.30 -1.11
CA ILE A 103 1.29 18.65 -1.46
C ILE A 103 0.74 19.24 -2.74
N GLY A 104 0.17 18.39 -3.60
CA GLY A 104 -0.67 18.87 -4.68
C GLY A 104 -1.53 17.78 -5.30
N ILE A 105 -2.44 18.20 -6.17
CA ILE A 105 -3.37 17.32 -6.88
C ILE A 105 -2.96 17.23 -8.35
N SER A 106 -2.74 16.02 -8.83
CA SER A 106 -2.63 15.74 -10.26
C SER A 106 -3.98 15.29 -10.79
N SER A 107 -4.27 15.67 -12.03
CA SER A 107 -5.44 15.17 -12.76
C SER A 107 -5.38 13.64 -12.94
N SER A 108 -6.48 13.05 -13.39
CA SER A 108 -6.57 11.63 -13.74
C SER A 108 -5.65 11.18 -14.87
N ARG A 109 -5.06 12.14 -15.60
CA ARG A 109 -3.99 11.91 -16.57
C ARG A 109 -2.68 12.44 -16.00
N PRO A 110 -1.79 11.59 -15.47
CA PRO A 110 -0.52 12.05 -14.89
C PRO A 110 0.33 12.75 -15.96
N SER A 111 1.05 13.79 -15.56
CA SER A 111 2.03 14.47 -16.43
C SER A 111 3.15 13.51 -16.87
N PRO A 112 3.88 13.77 -17.97
CA PRO A 112 5.00 12.93 -18.38
C PRO A 112 6.07 12.77 -17.29
N ALA A 113 6.30 13.78 -16.46
CA ALA A 113 7.20 13.70 -15.32
C ALA A 113 6.67 12.72 -14.27
N LEU A 114 5.39 12.84 -13.89
CA LEU A 114 4.77 11.91 -12.95
C LEU A 114 4.74 10.48 -13.50
N GLN A 115 4.45 10.29 -14.79
CA GLN A 115 4.49 8.98 -15.47
C GLN A 115 5.88 8.34 -15.41
N LYS A 116 6.95 9.12 -15.57
CA LYS A 116 8.33 8.64 -15.40
C LYS A 116 8.61 8.25 -13.96
N MET A 117 8.14 9.05 -12.98
CA MET A 117 8.30 8.75 -11.56
C MET A 117 7.67 7.41 -11.17
N ILE A 118 6.46 7.14 -11.66
CA ILE A 118 5.72 5.89 -11.39
C ILE A 118 6.08 4.73 -12.33
N GLY A 119 7.01 4.92 -13.26
CA GLY A 119 7.43 3.88 -14.22
C GLY A 119 6.38 3.52 -15.29
N LEU A 120 5.39 4.38 -15.56
CA LEU A 120 4.41 4.21 -16.65
C LEU A 120 4.96 4.63 -18.03
N ALA A 121 5.99 5.49 -18.05
CA ALA A 121 6.70 5.83 -19.28
C ALA A 121 7.67 4.69 -19.63
N GLU A 122 7.29 3.88 -20.61
CA GLU A 122 8.14 2.81 -21.15
C GLU A 122 9.37 3.38 -21.85
N GLU A 123 10.51 2.74 -21.63
CA GLU A 123 11.48 2.51 -22.70
C GLU A 123 10.75 1.76 -23.83
N ILE A 124 10.56 2.46 -24.95
CA ILE A 124 10.04 2.01 -26.25
C ILE A 124 9.84 0.47 -26.36
N GLY A 125 8.61 -0.03 -26.26
CA GLY A 125 8.27 -1.35 -26.81
C GLY A 125 7.22 -2.23 -26.11
N ILE A 126 6.42 -1.78 -25.14
CA ILE A 126 5.40 -2.63 -24.50
C ILE A 126 3.98 -2.09 -24.81
N GLN A 127 3.01 -2.99 -24.94
CA GLN A 127 1.67 -2.71 -25.45
C GLN A 127 0.83 -1.89 -24.45
N GLU A 128 0.08 -0.91 -24.96
CA GLU A 128 -0.67 0.09 -24.18
C GLU A 128 -1.76 -0.49 -23.25
N ASP A 129 -2.22 -1.73 -23.48
CA ASP A 129 -3.37 -2.32 -22.77
C ASP A 129 -3.03 -2.98 -21.41
N GLU A 130 -1.76 -3.07 -21.01
CA GLU A 130 -1.35 -3.75 -19.76
C GLU A 130 -0.56 -2.88 -18.75
N LYS A 131 -0.51 -1.56 -18.94
CA LYS A 131 0.11 -0.66 -17.94
C LYS A 131 -0.77 -0.48 -16.70
N LYS A 132 -0.88 -1.55 -15.91
CA LYS A 132 -1.52 -1.52 -14.59
C LYS A 132 -0.70 -0.61 -13.69
N PHE A 133 -1.35 0.43 -13.20
CA PHE A 133 -0.94 1.21 -12.04
C PHE A 133 -0.49 0.24 -10.92
N SER A 134 0.82 0.18 -10.63
CA SER A 134 1.41 -0.75 -9.64
C SER A 134 1.22 -0.22 -8.21
N GLY A 135 -0.04 0.03 -7.85
CA GLY A 135 -0.46 0.55 -6.55
C GLY A 135 -1.23 -0.49 -5.76
N ARG A 136 -1.21 -0.37 -4.43
CA ARG A 136 -2.08 -1.16 -3.55
C ARG A 136 -3.48 -0.54 -3.58
N ARG A 137 -4.46 -1.27 -4.12
CA ARG A 137 -5.87 -0.87 -4.06
C ARG A 137 -6.47 -1.19 -2.69
N LEU A 138 -7.13 -0.21 -2.09
CA LEU A 138 -7.84 -0.29 -0.83
C LEU A 138 -9.29 0.12 -1.06
N VAL A 139 -10.23 -0.60 -0.45
CA VAL A 139 -11.64 -0.23 -0.44
C VAL A 139 -12.03 0.07 1.00
N LEU A 140 -12.38 1.32 1.26
CA LEU A 140 -12.76 1.80 2.59
C LEU A 140 -14.26 2.10 2.59
N ARG A 141 -14.90 1.93 3.74
CA ARG A 141 -16.22 2.54 3.97
C ARG A 141 -16.06 4.05 4.02
N SER A 142 -17.10 4.81 3.70
CA SER A 142 -17.13 6.24 4.00
C SER A 142 -16.93 6.45 5.51
N GLY A 143 -16.04 7.37 5.88
CA GLY A 143 -15.51 7.56 7.24
C GLY A 143 -14.44 6.56 7.68
N GLY A 144 -14.15 5.53 6.87
CA GLY A 144 -13.14 4.52 7.14
C GLY A 144 -11.72 5.06 7.05
N THR A 145 -10.80 4.44 7.79
CA THR A 145 -9.40 4.86 7.88
C THR A 145 -8.44 3.76 7.42
N THR A 146 -7.29 4.17 6.89
CA THR A 146 -6.13 3.32 6.63
C THR A 146 -4.84 4.03 7.06
N GLU A 147 -3.75 3.29 7.17
CA GLU A 147 -2.45 3.84 7.55
C GLU A 147 -1.40 3.50 6.47
N LEU A 148 -0.63 4.50 6.09
CA LEU A 148 0.42 4.40 5.07
C LEU A 148 1.77 4.62 5.76
N GLN A 149 2.65 3.62 5.74
CA GLN A 149 3.99 3.79 6.30
C GLN A 149 4.84 4.66 5.36
N THR A 150 5.38 5.76 5.89
CA THR A 150 6.10 6.76 5.09
C THR A 150 7.62 6.59 5.19
N THR A 151 8.13 5.98 6.26
CA THR A 151 9.57 5.71 6.44
C THR A 151 9.85 4.30 6.95
N PRO A 152 11.10 3.81 6.87
CA PRO A 152 11.53 2.68 7.70
C PRO A 152 11.42 3.00 9.21
N ILE A 153 11.67 1.98 10.04
CA ILE A 153 11.81 2.15 11.49
C ILE A 153 13.23 2.64 11.79
N PHE A 154 13.32 3.76 12.50
CA PHE A 154 14.55 4.33 13.00
C PHE A 154 14.72 3.98 14.48
N PRO A 155 15.94 3.60 14.92
CA PRO A 155 16.22 3.40 16.34
C PRO A 155 15.93 4.65 17.18
N GLU A 156 16.26 5.82 16.63
CA GLU A 156 16.04 7.14 17.23
C GLU A 156 15.55 8.11 16.15
N MET A 157 14.54 8.91 16.47
CA MET A 157 13.99 9.97 15.62
C MET A 157 13.75 11.20 16.49
N PHE A 158 14.36 12.32 16.13
CA PHE A 158 13.98 13.63 16.64
C PHE A 158 12.90 14.20 15.74
N ALA A 159 11.83 14.75 16.32
CA ALA A 159 10.83 15.45 15.54
C ALA A 159 10.30 16.66 16.31
N GLN A 160 10.10 17.76 15.59
CA GLN A 160 9.33 18.88 16.08
C GLN A 160 7.86 18.50 16.03
N VAL A 161 7.15 18.66 17.15
CA VAL A 161 5.77 18.14 17.30
C VAL A 161 4.73 19.22 17.58
N SER A 162 5.18 20.46 17.56
CA SER A 162 4.38 21.67 17.65
C SER A 162 5.08 22.75 16.83
N ASN A 163 4.29 23.60 16.18
CA ASN A 163 4.81 24.72 15.39
C ASN A 163 5.29 25.90 16.28
N ASP A 164 5.39 25.69 17.59
CA ASP A 164 6.08 26.61 18.51
C ASP A 164 7.59 26.46 18.33
N GLU A 165 8.26 27.48 17.79
CA GLU A 165 9.71 27.53 17.62
C GLU A 165 10.48 27.38 18.94
N ALA A 166 9.85 27.70 20.08
CA ALA A 166 10.46 27.53 21.40
C ALA A 166 10.30 26.11 21.96
N ALA A 167 9.46 25.26 21.36
CA ALA A 167 9.30 23.89 21.81
C ALA A 167 10.53 23.06 21.43
N GLU A 168 11.07 22.33 22.39
CA GLU A 168 12.20 21.43 22.15
C GLU A 168 11.77 20.22 21.30
N PRO A 169 12.59 19.76 20.35
CA PRO A 169 12.33 18.54 19.61
C PRO A 169 12.15 17.33 20.54
N GLU A 170 11.11 16.53 20.30
CA GLU A 170 10.86 15.30 21.05
C GLU A 170 11.72 14.16 20.47
N LEU A 171 12.36 13.37 21.34
CA LEU A 171 13.08 12.15 20.95
C LEU A 171 12.16 10.93 21.05
N PHE A 172 12.01 10.23 19.92
CA PHE A 172 11.28 8.98 19.80
C PHE A 172 12.24 7.81 19.55
N THR A 173 12.04 6.71 20.26
CA THR A 173 12.81 5.47 20.08
C THR A 173 12.01 4.42 19.31
N ASN A 174 12.66 3.64 18.45
CA ASN A 174 12.02 2.66 17.56
C ASN A 174 10.83 3.26 16.80
N ALA A 175 11.08 4.37 16.10
CA ALA A 175 10.08 5.25 15.56
C ALA A 175 9.97 5.18 14.03
N ARG A 176 8.78 5.41 13.50
CA ARG A 176 8.53 5.54 12.05
C ARG A 176 7.42 6.55 11.77
N GLY A 177 7.49 7.19 10.61
CA GLY A 177 6.42 8.01 10.07
C GLY A 177 5.29 7.15 9.50
N MET A 178 4.06 7.52 9.84
CA MET A 178 2.82 6.91 9.37
C MET A 178 1.85 8.02 8.95
N LEU A 179 1.22 7.90 7.80
CA LEU A 179 0.18 8.80 7.35
C LEU A 179 -1.17 8.09 7.48
N GLN A 180 -1.98 8.53 8.44
CA GLN A 180 -3.36 8.07 8.53
C GLN A 180 -4.19 8.77 7.45
N VAL A 181 -4.96 8.00 6.70
CA VAL A 181 -5.85 8.50 5.65
C VAL A 181 -7.27 8.12 6.01
N GLN A 182 -8.14 9.11 6.17
CA GLN A 182 -9.58 8.91 6.33
C GLN A 182 -10.28 9.33 5.03
N CYS A 183 -11.18 8.49 4.53
CA CYS A 183 -11.92 8.78 3.30
C CYS A 183 -13.39 9.03 3.61
N ARG A 184 -13.95 10.12 3.08
CA ARG A 184 -15.37 10.46 3.18
C ARG A 184 -15.95 10.63 1.78
N SER A 185 -16.97 9.85 1.45
CA SER A 185 -17.74 10.04 0.22
C SER A 185 -18.51 11.36 0.30
N LEU A 186 -18.43 12.18 -0.74
CA LEU A 186 -19.21 13.42 -0.84
C LEU A 186 -20.42 13.24 -1.77
N GLN A 187 -20.17 12.72 -2.96
CA GLN A 187 -21.16 12.42 -4.00
C GLN A 187 -20.55 11.43 -5.00
N ALA A 188 -21.33 11.00 -6.01
CA ALA A 188 -20.83 10.11 -7.06
C ALA A 188 -19.55 10.68 -7.72
N GLY A 189 -18.46 9.90 -7.65
CA GLY A 189 -17.15 10.27 -8.20
C GLY A 189 -16.30 11.19 -7.32
N TRP A 190 -16.81 11.73 -6.21
CA TRP A 190 -16.08 12.69 -5.37
C TRP A 190 -15.92 12.18 -3.95
N ALA A 191 -14.70 12.29 -3.43
CA ALA A 191 -14.39 12.00 -2.04
C ALA A 191 -13.46 13.06 -1.44
N GLU A 192 -13.62 13.28 -0.15
CA GLU A 192 -12.67 14.03 0.66
C GLU A 192 -11.76 13.04 1.40
N LEU A 193 -10.47 13.30 1.35
CA LEU A 193 -9.44 12.51 2.00
C LEU A 193 -8.78 13.40 3.06
N GLU A 194 -8.93 13.04 4.34
CA GLU A 194 -8.19 13.65 5.44
C GLU A 194 -6.89 12.86 5.67
N PHE A 195 -5.78 13.58 5.75
CA PHE A 195 -4.46 13.04 5.99
C PHE A 195 -3.93 13.57 7.34
N LEU A 196 -3.56 12.66 8.23
CA LEU A 196 -3.01 12.97 9.54
C LEU A 196 -1.64 12.29 9.70
N PRO A 197 -0.54 13.06 9.71
CA PRO A 197 0.78 12.52 10.03
C PRO A 197 0.86 12.04 11.49
N GLN A 198 1.50 10.89 11.66
CA GLN A 198 1.65 10.21 12.94
C GLN A 198 3.04 9.61 13.08
N ILE A 199 3.65 9.74 14.26
CA ILE A 199 4.88 9.04 14.62
C ILE A 199 4.48 7.84 15.47
N HIS A 200 4.69 6.63 14.93
CA HIS A 200 4.54 5.39 15.69
C HIS A 200 5.88 5.06 16.34
N HIS A 201 5.92 4.83 17.65
CA HIS A 201 7.17 4.68 18.39
C HIS A 201 7.07 3.73 19.59
N GLY A 202 8.24 3.32 20.09
CA GLY A 202 8.39 2.42 21.23
C GLY A 202 8.22 0.94 20.84
N ALA A 203 8.25 0.08 21.87
CA ALA A 203 8.12 -1.35 21.68
C ALA A 203 6.74 -1.74 21.13
N GLU A 204 6.74 -2.72 20.22
CA GLU A 204 5.54 -3.32 19.67
C GLU A 204 4.82 -4.12 20.76
N GLN A 205 3.59 -3.73 21.10
CA GLN A 205 2.77 -4.41 22.11
C GLN A 205 1.59 -5.11 21.45
N LEU A 206 1.43 -6.41 21.70
CA LEU A 206 0.24 -7.16 21.29
C LEU A 206 -0.94 -6.72 22.15
N ARG A 207 -1.90 -6.01 21.55
CA ARG A 207 -3.14 -5.58 22.20
C ARG A 207 -4.32 -6.34 21.64
N HIS A 208 -5.18 -6.82 22.54
CA HIS A 208 -6.47 -7.39 22.15
C HIS A 208 -7.41 -6.26 21.73
N VAL A 209 -7.87 -6.30 20.48
CA VAL A 209 -8.91 -5.40 19.98
C VAL A 209 -10.14 -6.26 19.66
N ALA A 210 -11.28 -5.91 20.25
CA ALA A 210 -12.55 -6.50 19.88
C ALA A 210 -12.91 -6.00 18.47
N THR A 211 -13.11 -6.93 17.55
CA THR A 211 -13.68 -6.65 16.22
C THR A 211 -15.06 -7.29 16.11
N ASP A 212 -15.91 -6.81 15.22
CA ASP A 212 -17.28 -7.31 15.03
C ASP A 212 -17.35 -8.81 14.70
N SER A 213 -16.23 -9.42 14.31
CA SER A 213 -16.07 -10.84 13.98
C SER A 213 -15.16 -11.64 14.94
N GLY A 214 -14.80 -11.09 16.11
CA GLY A 214 -14.02 -11.80 17.15
C GLY A 214 -12.80 -11.04 17.69
N TRP A 215 -11.97 -11.75 18.47
CA TRP A 215 -10.72 -11.22 19.03
C TRP A 215 -9.62 -11.17 17.97
N ASN A 216 -9.10 -9.98 17.69
CA ASN A 216 -7.89 -9.83 16.89
C ASN A 216 -6.75 -9.29 17.75
N MET A 217 -5.59 -9.94 17.66
CA MET A 217 -4.37 -9.52 18.31
C MET A 217 -3.69 -8.53 17.38
N ARG A 218 -3.78 -7.23 17.69
CA ARG A 218 -3.10 -6.19 16.92
C ARG A 218 -1.84 -5.80 17.66
N SER A 219 -0.71 -5.90 16.97
CA SER A 219 0.45 -5.14 17.34
C SER A 219 0.08 -3.65 17.38
N SER A 220 0.44 -2.97 18.46
CA SER A 220 0.25 -1.54 18.62
C SER A 220 1.51 -0.93 19.20
N GLN A 221 1.90 0.22 18.66
CA GLN A 221 2.95 1.08 19.19
C GLN A 221 2.31 2.32 19.82
N LYS A 222 3.10 3.12 20.55
CA LYS A 222 2.65 4.45 20.97
C LYS A 222 2.53 5.32 19.72
N VAL A 223 1.54 6.21 19.69
CA VAL A 223 1.26 7.06 18.52
C VAL A 223 1.26 8.51 18.95
N ARG A 224 2.17 9.31 18.40
CA ARG A 224 2.14 10.76 18.48
C ARG A 224 1.53 11.32 17.20
N ARG A 225 0.44 12.08 17.33
CA ARG A 225 -0.26 12.70 16.19
C ARG A 225 0.23 14.13 16.01
N LEU A 226 0.50 14.51 14.77
CA LEU A 226 0.91 15.84 14.35
C LEU A 226 -0.34 16.56 13.81
N TYR A 227 -1.19 17.05 14.70
CA TYR A 227 -2.45 17.70 14.30
C TYR A 227 -2.22 19.01 13.56
N ASP A 228 -1.12 19.69 13.86
CA ASP A 228 -0.69 20.90 13.17
C ASP A 228 -0.30 20.61 11.72
N ASP A 229 -0.01 19.35 11.35
CA ASP A 229 0.29 18.90 9.98
C ASP A 229 -0.91 18.23 9.28
N ARG A 230 -2.09 18.19 9.90
CA ARG A 230 -3.29 17.59 9.30
C ARG A 230 -3.80 18.39 8.11
N PHE A 231 -4.16 17.73 7.01
CA PHE A 231 -4.74 18.39 5.84
C PHE A 231 -5.81 17.55 5.16
N GLU A 232 -6.63 18.20 4.35
CA GLU A 232 -7.76 17.59 3.65
C GLU A 232 -7.64 17.92 2.16
N LEU A 233 -7.92 16.93 1.31
CA LEU A 233 -7.97 17.08 -0.14
C LEU A 233 -9.29 16.54 -0.66
N THR A 234 -9.97 17.30 -1.52
CA THR A 234 -11.11 16.81 -2.27
C THR A 234 -10.64 16.30 -3.63
N LEU A 235 -10.92 15.04 -3.93
CA LEU A 235 -10.53 14.40 -5.18
C LEU A 235 -11.77 13.95 -5.96
N ASN A 236 -11.69 14.06 -7.28
CA ASN A 236 -12.57 13.42 -8.24
C ASN A 236 -11.98 12.09 -8.74
N ASP A 237 -12.81 11.25 -9.34
CA ASP A 237 -12.41 9.92 -9.78
C ASP A 237 -11.22 9.96 -10.73
N GLY A 238 -10.20 9.18 -10.41
CA GLY A 238 -8.92 9.15 -11.07
C GLY A 238 -7.92 10.22 -10.64
N GLU A 239 -8.32 11.31 -9.98
CA GLU A 239 -7.38 12.32 -9.46
C GLU A 239 -6.46 11.75 -8.38
N MET A 240 -5.29 12.35 -8.25
CA MET A 240 -4.19 11.86 -7.43
C MET A 240 -3.71 12.95 -6.48
N ALA A 241 -3.72 12.66 -5.19
CA ALA A 241 -2.95 13.41 -4.21
C ALA A 241 -1.47 13.00 -4.27
N LEU A 242 -0.59 13.98 -4.37
CA LEU A 242 0.87 13.83 -4.36
C LEU A 242 1.39 14.46 -3.07
N ILE A 243 2.14 13.70 -2.27
CA ILE A 243 2.63 14.14 -0.96
C ILE A 243 4.09 13.71 -0.80
N THR A 244 4.98 14.66 -0.52
CA THR A 244 6.41 14.42 -0.30
C THR A 244 7.03 15.56 0.53
N ALA A 245 8.36 15.53 0.72
CA ALA A 245 9.09 16.64 1.35
C ALA A 245 9.27 17.81 0.38
N THR A 246 9.44 19.02 0.91
CA THR A 246 9.97 20.18 0.18
C THR A 246 11.41 19.93 -0.30
N ASP A 247 11.93 20.83 -1.14
CA ASP A 247 13.27 20.67 -1.71
C ASP A 247 14.37 20.80 -0.66
N ASP A 248 14.16 21.66 0.34
CA ASP A 248 15.03 21.86 1.50
C ASP A 248 14.19 21.76 2.80
N PRO A 249 13.89 20.54 3.28
CA PRO A 249 13.04 20.35 4.44
C PRO A 249 13.81 20.50 5.76
N GLY A 250 15.15 20.64 5.74
CA GLY A 250 15.97 20.72 6.94
C GLY A 250 15.68 19.58 7.93
N ASP A 251 15.39 19.94 9.18
CA ASP A 251 15.00 19.01 10.26
C ASP A 251 13.47 18.89 10.48
N SER A 252 12.66 19.33 9.52
CA SER A 252 11.21 19.43 9.66
C SER A 252 10.49 18.07 9.72
N ALA A 253 9.19 18.10 10.02
CA ALA A 253 8.33 16.93 9.94
C ALA A 253 8.39 16.26 8.54
N GLY A 254 8.37 17.05 7.48
CA GLY A 254 8.53 16.57 6.10
C GLY A 254 9.81 15.76 5.89
N ALA A 255 10.95 16.21 6.42
CA ALA A 255 12.19 15.44 6.36
C ALA A 255 12.02 14.06 7.04
N ARG A 256 11.42 14.03 8.24
CA ARG A 256 11.22 12.80 9.03
C ARG A 256 10.20 11.83 8.44
N PHE A 257 9.33 12.30 7.55
CA PHE A 257 8.28 11.50 6.94
C PHE A 257 8.61 11.03 5.52
N PHE A 258 9.42 11.78 4.77
CA PHE A 258 9.62 11.52 3.35
C PHE A 258 11.09 11.37 2.95
N LEU A 259 12.03 11.57 3.87
CA LEU A 259 13.45 11.31 3.64
C LEU A 259 13.96 10.16 4.51
N HIS A 260 14.87 9.36 3.98
CA HIS A 260 15.62 8.36 4.75
C HIS A 260 16.94 8.01 4.06
N ASP A 261 17.93 7.63 4.85
CA ASP A 261 19.19 7.11 4.34
C ASP A 261 19.03 5.67 3.83
N SER A 262 19.68 5.37 2.72
CA SER A 262 19.79 4.04 2.13
C SER A 262 21.23 3.77 1.67
N ASP A 263 21.52 2.55 1.23
CA ASP A 263 22.81 2.21 0.61
C ASP A 263 23.12 3.05 -0.65
N GLN A 264 22.11 3.64 -1.29
CA GLN A 264 22.24 4.49 -2.47
C GLN A 264 22.33 6.00 -2.13
N GLY A 265 22.39 6.35 -0.84
CA GLY A 265 22.37 7.71 -0.34
C GLY A 265 21.01 8.12 0.21
N LEU A 266 20.82 9.43 0.38
CA LEU A 266 19.58 10.02 0.87
C LEU A 266 18.46 9.81 -0.15
N MET A 267 17.43 9.08 0.25
CA MET A 267 16.27 8.80 -0.58
C MET A 267 15.11 9.70 -0.21
N ARG A 268 14.39 10.19 -1.21
CA ARG A 268 13.12 10.90 -1.06
C ARG A 268 11.97 10.00 -1.53
N ARG A 269 10.88 10.01 -0.77
CA ARG A 269 9.66 9.25 -1.05
C ARG A 269 8.52 10.19 -1.46
N LEU A 270 7.83 9.83 -2.53
CA LEU A 270 6.55 10.38 -2.94
C LEU A 270 5.45 9.38 -2.63
N ILE A 271 4.44 9.84 -1.91
CA ILE A 271 3.19 9.10 -1.72
C ILE A 271 2.19 9.62 -2.75
N ILE A 272 1.60 8.69 -3.49
CA ILE A 272 0.53 8.98 -4.45
C ILE A 272 -0.72 8.26 -3.96
N VAL A 273 -1.80 9.01 -3.73
CA VAL A 273 -3.11 8.44 -3.37
C VAL A 273 -4.10 8.84 -4.46
N ARG A 274 -4.49 7.85 -5.27
CA ARG A 274 -5.44 8.02 -6.36
C ARG A 274 -6.85 7.63 -5.93
N LEU A 275 -7.85 8.44 -6.25
CA LEU A 275 -9.24 8.02 -6.12
C LEU A 275 -9.60 7.05 -7.25
N ALA A 276 -10.10 5.86 -6.92
CA ALA A 276 -10.34 4.75 -7.84
C ALA A 276 -11.80 4.26 -7.79
N GLY A 277 -12.72 5.20 -7.61
CA GLY A 277 -14.16 4.97 -7.53
C GLY A 277 -14.78 5.33 -6.18
N VAL A 278 -15.97 5.91 -6.26
CA VAL A 278 -16.84 6.19 -5.12
C VAL A 278 -18.19 5.56 -5.41
N HIS A 279 -18.65 4.67 -4.53
CA HIS A 279 -19.99 4.08 -4.60
C HIS A 279 -20.81 4.62 -3.45
N THR A 280 -21.86 5.38 -3.77
CA THR A 280 -22.87 5.85 -2.81
C THR A 280 -24.15 5.05 -2.97
N SER A 281 -24.73 4.58 -1.86
CA SER A 281 -26.10 4.07 -1.87
C SER A 281 -27.06 5.25 -1.93
N ASN A 282 -27.71 5.45 -3.08
CA ASN A 282 -28.85 6.37 -3.22
C ASN A 282 -30.10 5.83 -2.51
#